data_AF-A0A950XEW2-F1
#
_entry.id   AF-A0A950XEW2-F1
#
_cell.length_a   1.000
_cell.length_b   1.000
_cell.length_c   1.000
_cell.angle_alpha   90.00
_cell.angle_beta   90.00
_cell.angle_gamma   90.00
#
_symmetry.space_group_name_H-M   'P 1'
#
loop_
_entity.id
_entity.type
_entity.pdbx_description
1 polymer ?
#
loop_
_entity_poly.entity_id
_entity_poly.type
_entity_poly.pdbx_seq_one_letter_code
_entity_poly.pdbx_strand_id
1 'polypeptide(L)'
;MRAFAVRDGRFVHAGSVEDAMALCGPSTEVVDARGLTVLPGLIDAHLHLTNLGLKLRQVNLDGVESPEALVDRVGAFARTSNDEWILGRGWDENCWPLQEFPSHHALSAAIPDRPVVLARVDGHAILANARALALAGVTATTSDPPGGRIVRDARGEPTGILIDNAEAFVYDRAPKPTHGQLVRAVRDAVAECNRWGITAVCEPGCGDEELAAQKALLESGDFSLRNYAMLHDEPSLIERHARAGIVEGAYGGRLWVRAIKLYSDGALGSRGAALLAPYSDDPQNSGLILTPRERIERVTENALRTGFQTCVHAIGDRANRMVLDAFESVLHRAGASQDPRLRIEHAQVIASEDIPRFAALGVIASVQTTHAVSDGPWVRARLGPDRIARAYPWRALLDAGTAIANGTDAPVEPANPARSFLAGIARNGADPSECMTRREAFASMTLGAAHAAFAENDIGSIAPGKYADFVLLDCDWMSATPEEIERTKVVATYFGGKRVY
;
A
#
# COMPACT_ATOMS: atom_id res chain seq x y z
N MET A 1 11.05 21.25 21.50
CA MET A 1 10.17 20.50 22.41
C MET A 1 11.03 19.55 23.23
N ARG A 2 10.83 19.46 24.55
CA ARG A 2 11.61 18.57 25.44
C ARG A 2 10.75 17.66 26.32
N ALA A 3 9.44 17.93 26.44
CA ALA A 3 8.47 17.06 27.11
C ALA A 3 7.07 17.27 26.53
N PHE A 4 6.17 16.32 26.78
CA PHE A 4 4.73 16.45 26.54
C PHE A 4 3.95 15.77 27.68
N ALA A 5 2.68 16.14 27.82
CA ALA A 5 1.77 15.51 28.78
C ALA A 5 0.57 14.92 28.05
N VAL A 6 0.12 13.74 28.50
CA VAL A 6 -1.01 13.01 27.92
C VAL A 6 -2.12 12.88 28.96
N ARG A 7 -3.35 13.12 28.54
CA ARG A 7 -4.57 12.88 29.33
C ARG A 7 -5.67 12.38 28.41
N ASP A 8 -6.40 11.36 28.85
CA ASP A 8 -7.53 10.77 28.10
C ASP A 8 -7.18 10.44 26.63
N GLY A 9 -5.96 9.95 26.41
CA GLY A 9 -5.44 9.55 25.10
C GLY A 9 -5.13 10.69 24.13
N ARG A 10 -5.07 11.94 24.61
CA ARG A 10 -4.65 13.12 23.82
C ARG A 10 -3.48 13.85 24.47
N PHE A 11 -2.65 14.48 23.64
CA PHE A 11 -1.66 15.43 24.13
C PHE A 11 -2.38 16.66 24.69
N VAL A 12 -2.08 17.04 25.93
CA VAL A 12 -2.59 18.27 26.55
C VAL A 12 -1.53 19.37 26.63
N HIS A 13 -0.25 19.00 26.46
CA HIS A 13 0.87 19.92 26.42
C HIS A 13 2.02 19.32 25.60
N ALA A 14 2.79 20.16 24.92
CA ALA A 14 4.00 19.79 24.20
C ALA A 14 4.96 21.00 24.22
N GLY A 15 6.07 20.91 24.96
CA GLY A 15 6.89 22.08 25.23
C GLY A 15 8.04 21.84 26.20
N SER A 16 8.12 22.69 27.22
CA SER A 16 9.11 22.59 28.29
C SER A 16 8.80 21.45 29.27
N VAL A 17 9.83 20.96 29.96
CA VAL A 17 9.68 19.95 31.02
C VAL A 17 8.94 20.54 32.22
N GLU A 18 9.24 21.78 32.58
CA GLU A 18 8.63 22.48 33.72
C GLU A 18 7.10 22.56 33.57
N ASP A 19 6.62 23.03 32.41
CA ASP A 19 5.19 23.12 32.13
C ASP A 19 4.51 21.74 32.10
N ALA A 20 5.19 20.71 31.59
CA ALA A 20 4.68 19.35 31.58
C ALA A 20 4.55 18.78 33.00
N MET A 21 5.57 19.00 33.84
CA MET A 21 5.61 18.55 35.23
C MET A 21 4.59 19.29 36.11
N ALA A 22 4.29 20.55 35.80
CA ALA A 22 3.24 21.32 36.48
C ALA A 22 1.84 20.71 36.29
N LEU A 23 1.64 19.87 35.28
CA LEU A 23 0.38 19.15 35.02
C LEU A 23 0.28 17.81 35.78
N CYS A 24 1.35 17.37 36.45
CA CYS A 24 1.36 16.11 37.19
C CYS A 24 0.41 16.15 38.39
N GLY A 25 -0.39 15.09 38.54
CA GLY A 25 -1.20 14.81 39.71
C GLY A 25 -0.80 13.49 40.39
N PRO A 26 -1.49 13.08 41.46
CA PRO A 26 -1.15 11.88 42.23
C PRO A 26 -1.17 10.57 41.42
N SER A 27 -1.94 10.51 40.33
CA SER A 27 -2.06 9.35 39.45
C SER A 27 -1.27 9.48 38.15
N THR A 28 -0.44 10.51 38.00
CA THR A 28 0.36 10.71 36.78
C THR A 28 1.53 9.76 36.76
N GLU A 29 1.60 8.92 35.73
CA GLU A 29 2.81 8.18 35.39
C GLU A 29 3.81 9.12 34.71
N VAL A 30 5.04 9.16 35.22
CA VAL A 30 6.13 9.93 34.63
C VAL A 30 7.09 8.95 33.95
N VAL A 31 7.22 9.08 32.63
CA VAL A 31 8.11 8.25 31.82
C VAL A 31 9.30 9.08 31.36
N ASP A 32 10.49 8.70 31.79
CA ASP A 32 11.74 9.24 31.25
C ASP A 32 12.13 8.47 29.98
N ALA A 33 12.25 9.18 28.86
CA ALA A 33 12.66 8.61 27.58
C ALA A 33 14.14 8.15 27.57
N ARG A 34 14.94 8.50 28.58
CA ARG A 34 16.36 8.08 28.75
C ARG A 34 17.22 8.30 27.50
N GLY A 35 16.98 9.41 26.80
CA GLY A 35 17.71 9.78 25.58
C GLY A 35 17.20 9.11 24.29
N LEU A 36 16.16 8.28 24.34
CA LEU A 36 15.49 7.78 23.14
C LEU A 36 14.83 8.91 22.35
N THR A 37 14.79 8.75 21.03
CA THR A 37 14.10 9.67 20.14
C THR A 37 12.60 9.41 20.20
N VAL A 38 11.80 10.46 20.38
CA VAL A 38 10.33 10.36 20.32
C VAL A 38 9.82 11.04 19.06
N LEU A 39 9.11 10.28 18.22
CA LEU A 39 8.43 10.79 17.03
C LEU A 39 6.90 10.68 17.22
N PRO A 40 6.08 11.50 16.54
CA PRO A 40 4.66 11.20 16.40
C PRO A 40 4.49 9.79 15.82
N GLY A 41 3.36 9.15 16.11
CA GLY A 41 3.03 7.85 15.55
C GLY A 41 3.09 7.91 14.02
N LEU A 42 3.76 6.94 13.41
CA LEU A 42 3.97 6.91 11.97
C LEU A 42 2.67 6.51 11.27
N ILE A 43 2.45 7.10 10.10
CA ILE A 43 1.25 6.89 9.31
C ILE A 43 1.65 6.29 7.97
N ASP A 44 1.13 5.10 7.69
CA ASP A 44 1.29 4.50 6.37
C ASP A 44 0.16 4.98 5.45
N ALA A 45 0.48 5.79 4.45
CA ALA A 45 -0.53 6.37 3.57
C ALA A 45 -1.15 5.37 2.58
N HIS A 46 -0.62 4.15 2.47
CA HIS A 46 -1.11 3.12 1.56
C HIS A 46 -0.61 1.76 2.04
N LEU A 47 -1.43 0.99 2.75
CA LEU A 47 -1.06 -0.33 3.25
C LEU A 47 -2.28 -1.26 3.22
N HIS A 48 -2.16 -2.42 2.59
CA HIS A 48 -3.23 -3.41 2.54
C HIS A 48 -3.29 -4.22 3.85
N LEU A 49 -3.88 -3.66 4.90
CA LEU A 49 -3.84 -4.20 6.27
C LEU A 49 -4.35 -5.65 6.33
N THR A 50 -5.50 -5.92 5.73
CA THR A 50 -6.07 -7.27 5.72
C THR A 50 -5.19 -8.25 4.93
N ASN A 51 -4.63 -7.82 3.79
CA ASN A 51 -3.73 -8.67 2.98
C ASN A 51 -2.39 -8.91 3.66
N LEU A 52 -1.85 -7.93 4.41
CA LEU A 52 -0.68 -8.12 5.26
C LEU A 52 -0.95 -9.24 6.27
N GLY A 53 -2.09 -9.17 6.96
CA GLY A 53 -2.52 -10.19 7.90
C GLY A 53 -2.69 -11.57 7.27
N LEU A 54 -3.26 -11.64 6.07
CA LEU A 54 -3.40 -12.90 5.33
C LEU A 54 -2.04 -13.46 4.89
N LYS A 55 -1.12 -12.61 4.40
CA LYS A 55 0.24 -13.02 3.99
C LYS A 55 1.00 -13.67 5.15
N LEU A 56 0.87 -13.13 6.37
CA LEU A 56 1.50 -13.69 7.57
C LEU A 56 1.06 -15.14 7.87
N ARG A 57 -0.01 -15.62 7.23
CA ARG A 57 -0.60 -16.96 7.42
C ARG A 57 -0.44 -17.88 6.21
N GLN A 58 0.20 -17.41 5.16
CA GLN A 58 0.41 -18.12 3.90
C GLN A 58 1.89 -18.45 3.70
N VAL A 59 2.23 -19.18 2.62
CA VAL A 59 3.64 -19.40 2.26
C VAL A 59 4.30 -18.06 1.92
N ASN A 60 5.29 -17.67 2.72
CA ASN A 60 6.10 -16.51 2.43
C ASN A 60 7.17 -16.83 1.36
N LEU A 61 7.03 -16.24 0.18
CA LEU A 61 7.93 -16.41 -0.95
C LEU A 61 8.91 -15.25 -1.13
N ASP A 62 8.92 -14.28 -0.20
CA ASP A 62 9.90 -13.20 -0.19
C ASP A 62 11.33 -13.79 -0.19
N GLY A 63 12.20 -13.23 -1.03
CA GLY A 63 13.61 -13.61 -1.13
C GLY A 63 13.86 -15.02 -1.69
N VAL A 64 12.88 -15.63 -2.36
CA VAL A 64 13.14 -16.83 -3.17
C VAL A 64 13.91 -16.44 -4.43
N GLU A 65 15.03 -17.12 -4.70
CA GLU A 65 15.97 -16.75 -5.76
C GLU A 65 15.85 -17.60 -7.04
N SER A 66 14.98 -18.62 -7.07
CA SER A 66 14.75 -19.43 -8.27
C SER A 66 13.39 -20.16 -8.27
N PRO A 67 12.91 -20.64 -9.43
CA PRO A 67 11.72 -21.50 -9.51
C PRO A 67 11.84 -22.77 -8.67
N GLU A 68 13.03 -23.37 -8.57
CA GLU A 68 13.27 -24.59 -7.79
C GLU A 68 13.12 -24.30 -6.29
N ALA A 69 13.74 -23.21 -5.81
CA ALA A 69 13.61 -22.78 -4.42
C ALA A 69 12.16 -22.39 -4.06
N LEU A 70 11.40 -21.86 -5.02
CA LEU A 70 9.96 -21.63 -4.89
C LEU A 70 9.23 -22.96 -4.65
N VAL A 71 9.42 -23.93 -5.54
CA VAL A 71 8.77 -25.25 -5.45
C VAL A 71 9.14 -25.96 -4.15
N ASP A 72 10.40 -25.90 -3.73
CA ASP A 72 10.87 -26.51 -2.48
C ASP A 72 10.19 -25.89 -1.25
N ARG A 73 10.11 -24.55 -1.19
CA ARG A 73 9.48 -23.84 -0.07
C ARG A 73 7.97 -24.12 0.00
N VAL A 74 7.29 -24.11 -1.14
CA VAL A 74 5.85 -24.41 -1.21
C VAL A 74 5.60 -25.87 -0.88
N GLY A 75 6.42 -26.79 -1.39
CA GLY A 75 6.35 -28.21 -1.07
C GLY A 75 6.58 -28.50 0.41
N ALA A 76 7.50 -27.79 1.06
CA ALA A 76 7.73 -27.90 2.51
C ALA A 76 6.51 -27.49 3.32
N PHE A 77 5.90 -26.35 2.99
CA PHE A 77 4.66 -25.92 3.63
C PHE A 77 3.50 -26.88 3.37
N ALA A 78 3.35 -27.34 2.13
CA ALA A 78 2.28 -28.26 1.74
C ALA A 78 2.33 -29.56 2.56
N ARG A 79 3.53 -30.08 2.89
CA ARG A 79 3.67 -31.30 3.71
C ARG A 79 3.18 -31.14 5.16
N THR A 80 3.17 -29.93 5.70
CA THR A 80 2.78 -29.67 7.10
C THR A 80 1.40 -29.01 7.22
N SER A 81 0.90 -28.41 6.14
CA SER A 81 -0.43 -27.80 6.10
C SER A 81 -1.52 -28.83 5.77
N ASN A 82 -2.64 -28.71 6.49
CA ASN A 82 -3.90 -29.43 6.21
C ASN A 82 -4.86 -28.62 5.33
N ASP A 83 -4.43 -27.47 4.80
CA ASP A 83 -5.26 -26.63 3.96
C ASP A 83 -5.57 -27.34 2.63
N GLU A 84 -6.81 -27.19 2.16
CA GLU A 84 -7.25 -27.74 0.88
C GLU A 84 -6.52 -27.06 -0.29
N TRP A 85 -6.33 -25.74 -0.18
CA TRP A 85 -5.58 -24.92 -1.13
C TRP A 85 -4.28 -24.45 -0.49
N ILE A 86 -3.18 -24.53 -1.23
CA ILE A 86 -1.92 -23.93 -0.81
C ILE A 86 -1.83 -22.53 -1.40
N LEU A 87 -1.85 -21.54 -0.51
CA LEU A 87 -1.75 -20.14 -0.85
C LEU A 87 -0.38 -19.60 -0.45
N GLY A 88 0.21 -18.76 -1.29
CA GLY A 88 1.48 -18.10 -1.02
C GLY A 88 1.59 -16.75 -1.71
N ARG A 89 2.52 -15.93 -1.26
CA ARG A 89 2.78 -14.61 -1.85
C ARG A 89 4.25 -14.23 -1.71
N GLY A 90 4.77 -13.46 -2.67
CA GLY A 90 6.03 -12.73 -2.53
C GLY A 90 7.13 -13.15 -3.49
N TRP A 91 6.83 -14.01 -4.47
CA TRP A 91 7.82 -14.36 -5.48
C TRP A 91 8.02 -13.20 -6.47
N ASP A 92 9.25 -13.01 -6.92
CA ASP A 92 9.62 -12.02 -7.91
C ASP A 92 10.65 -12.61 -8.88
N GLU A 93 10.20 -12.95 -10.08
CA GLU A 93 11.05 -13.51 -11.12
C GLU A 93 12.13 -12.53 -11.60
N ASN A 94 11.93 -11.22 -11.42
CA ASN A 94 12.95 -10.23 -11.82
C ASN A 94 14.24 -10.35 -11.00
N CYS A 95 14.17 -10.95 -9.81
CA CYS A 95 15.32 -11.23 -8.97
C CYS A 95 16.00 -12.57 -9.31
N TRP A 96 15.45 -13.36 -10.23
CA TRP A 96 15.99 -14.67 -10.59
C TRP A 96 17.01 -14.58 -11.73
N PRO A 97 17.94 -15.54 -11.85
CA PRO A 97 18.97 -15.51 -12.89
C PRO A 97 18.44 -15.40 -14.33
N LEU A 98 17.27 -16.01 -14.61
CA LEU A 98 16.67 -16.02 -15.95
C LEU A 98 15.71 -14.85 -16.21
N GLN A 99 15.18 -14.20 -15.17
CA GLN A 99 14.19 -13.11 -15.30
C GLN A 99 12.97 -13.45 -16.17
N GLU A 100 12.61 -14.74 -16.21
CA GLU A 100 11.48 -15.26 -16.95
C GLU A 100 10.43 -15.80 -15.99
N PHE A 101 9.16 -15.64 -16.35
CA PHE A 101 8.08 -16.21 -15.58
C PHE A 101 8.22 -17.75 -15.47
N PRO A 102 7.96 -18.33 -14.29
CA PRO A 102 7.98 -19.77 -14.13
C PRO A 102 6.78 -20.42 -14.84
N SER A 103 6.90 -21.73 -15.08
CA SER A 103 5.80 -22.60 -15.51
C SER A 103 5.28 -23.44 -14.35
N HIS A 104 3.99 -23.77 -14.40
CA HIS A 104 3.32 -24.59 -13.41
C HIS A 104 3.85 -26.03 -13.33
N HIS A 105 4.59 -26.54 -14.32
CA HIS A 105 4.93 -27.97 -14.43
C HIS A 105 5.67 -28.50 -13.19
N ALA A 106 6.72 -27.82 -12.73
CA ALA A 106 7.49 -28.24 -11.56
C ALA A 106 6.65 -28.19 -10.27
N LEU A 107 5.85 -27.13 -10.12
CA LEU A 107 4.92 -26.98 -8.99
C LEU A 107 3.85 -28.07 -8.98
N SER A 108 3.34 -28.43 -10.16
CA SER A 108 2.31 -29.47 -10.32
C SER A 108 2.87 -30.86 -10.07
N ALA A 109 4.12 -31.12 -10.44
CA ALA A 109 4.80 -32.37 -10.12
C ALA A 109 5.06 -32.53 -8.62
N ALA A 110 5.44 -31.44 -7.94
CA ALA A 110 5.67 -31.45 -6.49
C ALA A 110 4.39 -31.56 -5.67
N ILE A 111 3.28 -30.99 -6.15
CA ILE A 111 1.98 -30.95 -5.46
C ILE A 111 0.86 -31.28 -6.46
N PRO A 112 0.67 -32.58 -6.80
CA PRO A 112 -0.30 -32.99 -7.82
C PRO A 112 -1.75 -32.98 -7.31
N ASP A 113 -1.96 -33.27 -6.03
CA ASP A 113 -3.29 -33.58 -5.49
C ASP A 113 -4.03 -32.37 -4.89
N ARG A 114 -3.35 -31.24 -4.72
CA ARG A 114 -3.93 -30.01 -4.16
C ARG A 114 -3.78 -28.83 -5.12
N PRO A 115 -4.79 -27.97 -5.23
CA PRO A 115 -4.65 -26.70 -5.93
C PRO A 115 -3.68 -25.77 -5.20
N VAL A 116 -2.82 -25.10 -5.97
CA VAL A 116 -1.82 -24.15 -5.49
C VAL A 116 -1.97 -22.84 -6.26
N VAL A 117 -1.95 -21.72 -5.54
CA VAL A 117 -1.98 -20.37 -6.11
C VAL A 117 -0.99 -19.49 -5.37
N LEU A 118 -0.07 -18.87 -6.11
CA LEU A 118 1.01 -18.08 -5.54
C LEU A 118 0.98 -16.68 -6.15
N ALA A 119 0.68 -15.68 -5.35
CA ALA A 119 0.70 -14.28 -5.77
C ALA A 119 2.14 -13.77 -5.94
N ARG A 120 2.39 -13.07 -7.04
CA ARG A 120 3.62 -12.31 -7.26
C ARG A 120 3.73 -11.20 -6.21
N VAL A 121 4.94 -10.70 -5.95
CA VAL A 121 5.19 -9.66 -4.94
C VAL A 121 4.28 -8.43 -5.10
N ASP A 122 4.12 -7.95 -6.33
CA ASP A 122 3.31 -6.77 -6.69
C ASP A 122 1.80 -7.03 -6.72
N GLY A 123 1.36 -8.29 -6.63
CA GLY A 123 -0.06 -8.65 -6.69
C GLY A 123 -0.71 -8.46 -8.06
N HIS A 124 0.08 -8.33 -9.13
CA HIS A 124 -0.39 -8.20 -10.52
C HIS A 124 -0.11 -9.46 -11.38
N ALA A 125 0.26 -10.57 -10.73
CA ALA A 125 0.25 -11.88 -11.34
C ALA A 125 0.11 -12.99 -10.30
N ILE A 126 -0.38 -14.16 -10.73
CA ILE A 126 -0.32 -15.41 -9.96
C ILE A 126 0.38 -16.52 -10.74
N LEU A 127 1.00 -17.45 -10.02
CA LEU A 127 1.36 -18.78 -10.51
C LEU A 127 0.38 -19.81 -9.94
N ALA A 128 -0.42 -20.42 -10.80
CA ALA A 128 -1.37 -21.48 -10.47
C ALA A 128 -0.88 -22.85 -10.97
N ASN A 129 -1.00 -23.90 -10.16
CA ASN A 129 -0.67 -25.26 -10.60
C ASN A 129 -1.75 -25.85 -11.52
N ALA A 130 -1.46 -27.01 -12.13
CA ALA A 130 -2.39 -27.70 -13.04
C ALA A 130 -3.76 -27.98 -12.40
N ARG A 131 -3.76 -28.34 -11.11
CA ARG A 131 -4.99 -28.62 -10.36
C ARG A 131 -5.85 -27.37 -10.19
N ALA A 132 -5.25 -26.23 -9.84
CA ALA A 132 -5.95 -24.95 -9.72
C ALA A 132 -6.51 -24.48 -11.08
N LEU A 133 -5.72 -24.59 -12.17
CA LEU A 133 -6.19 -24.28 -13.53
C LEU A 133 -7.38 -25.14 -13.97
N ALA A 134 -7.33 -26.44 -13.66
CA ALA A 134 -8.42 -27.38 -13.99
C ALA A 134 -9.72 -27.03 -13.23
N LEU A 135 -9.63 -26.67 -11.94
CA LEU A 135 -10.78 -26.21 -11.16
C LEU A 135 -11.36 -24.88 -11.68
N ALA A 136 -10.50 -24.01 -12.20
CA ALA A 136 -10.88 -22.75 -12.84
C ALA A 136 -11.46 -22.93 -14.25
N GLY A 137 -11.24 -24.06 -14.90
CA GLY A 137 -11.62 -24.28 -16.30
C GLY A 137 -10.76 -23.47 -17.28
N VAL A 138 -9.53 -23.11 -16.89
CA VAL A 138 -8.59 -22.40 -17.76
C VAL A 138 -7.89 -23.39 -18.68
N THR A 139 -8.06 -23.21 -19.98
CA THR A 139 -7.56 -24.10 -21.06
C THR A 139 -6.87 -23.28 -22.15
N ALA A 140 -6.27 -23.95 -23.14
CA ALA A 140 -5.70 -23.31 -24.32
C ALA A 140 -6.72 -22.44 -25.10
N THR A 141 -8.01 -22.77 -25.02
CA THR A 141 -9.08 -22.03 -25.71
C THR A 141 -9.72 -20.91 -24.88
N THR A 142 -9.36 -20.76 -23.61
CA THR A 142 -9.87 -19.68 -22.76
C THR A 142 -9.37 -18.34 -23.29
N SER A 143 -10.26 -17.38 -23.53
CA SER A 143 -9.87 -16.03 -23.96
C SER A 143 -9.34 -15.19 -22.80
N ASP A 144 -8.42 -14.28 -23.09
CA ASP A 144 -8.00 -13.25 -22.14
C ASP A 144 -9.21 -12.35 -21.79
N PRO A 145 -9.43 -12.01 -20.50
CA PRO A 145 -10.47 -11.08 -20.11
C PRO A 145 -10.03 -9.63 -20.40
N PRO A 146 -10.97 -8.67 -20.49
CA PRO A 146 -10.61 -7.25 -20.54
C PRO A 146 -9.69 -6.86 -19.37
N GLY A 147 -8.55 -6.25 -19.68
CA GLY A 147 -7.56 -5.84 -18.66
C GLY A 147 -6.84 -7.01 -17.98
N GLY A 148 -6.78 -8.20 -18.59
CA GLY A 148 -6.01 -9.32 -18.06
C GLY A 148 -5.38 -10.15 -19.16
N ARG A 149 -4.42 -11.00 -18.79
CA ARG A 149 -3.72 -11.87 -19.73
C ARG A 149 -3.43 -13.24 -19.13
N ILE A 150 -3.68 -14.30 -19.89
CA ILE A 150 -3.24 -15.66 -19.57
C ILE A 150 -1.97 -15.93 -20.37
N VAL A 151 -0.84 -16.14 -19.69
CA VAL A 151 0.42 -16.44 -20.37
C VAL A 151 0.37 -17.87 -20.91
N ARG A 152 0.78 -18.02 -22.17
CA ARG A 152 0.77 -19.27 -22.92
C ARG A 152 2.16 -19.65 -23.37
N ASP A 153 2.43 -20.95 -23.40
CA ASP A 153 3.66 -21.48 -23.97
C ASP A 153 3.61 -21.50 -25.51
N ALA A 154 4.68 -21.98 -26.14
CA ALA A 154 4.78 -22.09 -27.60
C ALA A 154 3.76 -23.06 -28.23
N ARG A 155 3.07 -23.88 -27.44
CA ARG A 155 2.01 -24.81 -27.87
C ARG A 155 0.61 -24.21 -27.67
N GLY A 156 0.51 -23.02 -27.07
CA GLY A 156 -0.75 -22.37 -26.74
C GLY A 156 -1.34 -22.82 -25.41
N GLU A 157 -0.63 -23.64 -24.63
CA GLU A 157 -1.12 -24.12 -23.34
C GLU A 157 -0.89 -23.06 -22.24
N PRO A 158 -1.83 -22.88 -21.29
CA PRO A 158 -1.63 -21.98 -20.16
C PRO A 158 -0.40 -22.39 -19.32
N THR A 159 0.53 -21.47 -19.09
CA THR A 159 1.74 -21.74 -18.28
C THR A 159 1.45 -21.78 -16.78
N GLY A 160 0.24 -21.40 -16.36
CA GLY A 160 -0.12 -21.15 -14.97
C GLY A 160 0.07 -19.71 -14.53
N ILE A 161 0.61 -18.85 -15.38
CA ILE A 161 0.71 -17.41 -15.10
C ILE A 161 -0.52 -16.67 -15.61
N LEU A 162 -1.23 -16.03 -14.69
CA LEU A 162 -2.38 -15.17 -14.99
C LEU A 162 -2.07 -13.78 -14.44
N ILE A 163 -2.29 -12.75 -15.26
CA ILE A 163 -1.91 -11.35 -15.01
C ILE A 163 -3.17 -10.50 -14.89
N ASP A 164 -3.19 -9.62 -13.88
CA ASP A 164 -4.25 -8.65 -13.60
C ASP A 164 -5.65 -9.30 -13.56
N ASN A 165 -6.62 -8.83 -14.37
CA ASN A 165 -8.00 -9.33 -14.30
C ASN A 165 -8.15 -10.82 -14.64
N ALA A 166 -7.11 -11.47 -15.20
CA ALA A 166 -7.12 -12.91 -15.42
C ALA A 166 -6.96 -13.71 -14.12
N GLU A 167 -6.37 -13.14 -13.06
CA GLU A 167 -6.19 -13.80 -11.76
C GLU A 167 -7.52 -14.27 -11.16
N ALA A 168 -8.60 -13.52 -11.41
CA ALA A 168 -9.96 -13.81 -10.96
C ALA A 168 -10.43 -15.22 -11.37
N PHE A 169 -10.01 -15.73 -12.54
CA PHE A 169 -10.38 -17.08 -12.98
C PHE A 169 -10.00 -18.16 -11.96
N VAL A 170 -8.87 -17.97 -11.27
CA VAL A 170 -8.38 -18.92 -10.28
C VAL A 170 -8.79 -18.51 -8.87
N TYR A 171 -8.67 -17.23 -8.50
CA TYR A 171 -9.02 -16.78 -7.14
C TYR A 171 -10.50 -17.01 -6.80
N ASP A 172 -11.42 -16.88 -7.75
CA ASP A 172 -12.85 -17.11 -7.52
C ASP A 172 -13.16 -18.59 -7.17
N ARG A 173 -12.22 -19.50 -7.42
CA ARG A 173 -12.31 -20.91 -7.04
C ARG A 173 -11.63 -21.23 -5.71
N ALA A 174 -10.75 -20.36 -5.24
CA ALA A 174 -10.09 -20.55 -3.95
C ALA A 174 -11.09 -20.31 -2.80
N PRO A 175 -10.97 -21.03 -1.68
CA PRO A 175 -11.81 -20.79 -0.50
C PRO A 175 -11.61 -19.37 0.00
N LYS A 176 -12.71 -18.63 0.10
CA LYS A 176 -12.68 -17.30 0.74
C LYS A 176 -12.38 -17.47 2.24
N PRO A 177 -11.53 -16.60 2.83
CA PRO A 177 -11.32 -16.60 4.26
C PRO A 177 -12.66 -16.43 5.00
N THR A 178 -12.89 -17.26 6.02
CA THR A 178 -14.01 -17.06 6.94
C THR A 178 -13.82 -15.75 7.72
N HIS A 179 -14.92 -15.16 8.18
CA HIS A 179 -14.88 -13.97 9.05
C HIS A 179 -13.90 -14.13 10.23
N GLY A 180 -13.90 -15.29 10.90
CA GLY A 180 -12.97 -15.57 12.00
C GLY A 180 -11.50 -15.64 11.58
N GLN A 181 -11.20 -16.08 10.34
CA GLN A 181 -9.84 -16.02 9.79
C GLN A 181 -9.44 -14.57 9.49
N LEU A 182 -10.34 -13.75 8.93
CA LEU A 182 -10.09 -12.32 8.68
C LEU A 182 -9.84 -11.56 9.98
N VAL A 183 -10.65 -11.77 11.03
CA VAL A 183 -10.43 -11.15 12.35
C VAL A 183 -9.05 -11.49 12.92
N ARG A 184 -8.58 -12.74 12.77
CA ARG A 184 -7.23 -13.13 13.20
C ARG A 184 -6.16 -12.46 12.34
N ALA A 185 -6.32 -12.48 11.02
CA ALA A 185 -5.39 -11.85 10.08
C ALA A 185 -5.23 -10.35 10.38
N VAL A 186 -6.33 -9.61 10.52
CA VAL A 186 -6.31 -8.18 10.85
C VAL A 186 -5.65 -7.92 12.21
N ARG A 187 -5.90 -8.77 13.22
CA ARG A 187 -5.21 -8.66 14.52
C ARG A 187 -3.70 -8.83 14.38
N ASP A 188 -3.26 -9.84 13.61
CA ASP A 188 -1.84 -10.10 13.37
C ASP A 188 -1.20 -8.92 12.61
N ALA A 189 -1.93 -8.32 11.65
CA ALA A 189 -1.48 -7.13 10.91
C ALA A 189 -1.37 -5.88 11.80
N VAL A 190 -2.33 -5.65 12.71
CA VAL A 190 -2.28 -4.57 13.71
C VAL A 190 -1.02 -4.70 14.57
N ALA A 191 -0.71 -5.92 15.03
CA ALA A 191 0.49 -6.17 15.82
C ALA A 191 1.78 -5.91 15.01
N GLU A 192 1.80 -6.30 13.73
CA GLU A 192 2.94 -6.03 12.83
C GLU A 192 3.13 -4.53 12.59
N CYS A 193 2.06 -3.76 12.39
CA CYS A 193 2.13 -2.30 12.28
C CYS A 193 2.67 -1.65 13.57
N ASN A 194 2.14 -2.03 14.74
CA ASN A 194 2.59 -1.51 16.02
C ASN A 194 4.08 -1.78 16.24
N ARG A 195 4.57 -2.97 15.88
CA ARG A 195 5.99 -3.35 15.98
C ARG A 195 6.91 -2.37 15.23
N TRP A 196 6.43 -1.77 14.15
CA TRP A 196 7.17 -0.79 13.34
C TRP A 196 6.84 0.68 13.67
N GLY A 197 6.09 0.94 14.75
CA GLY A 197 5.73 2.31 15.14
C GLY A 197 4.62 2.93 14.32
N ILE A 198 3.94 2.14 13.48
CA ILE A 198 2.78 2.58 12.71
C ILE A 198 1.57 2.59 13.65
N THR A 199 0.91 3.74 13.75
CA THR A 199 -0.30 3.92 14.57
C THR A 199 -1.53 4.28 13.73
N ALA A 200 -1.33 4.59 12.45
CA ALA A 200 -2.39 4.86 11.50
C ALA A 200 -2.04 4.32 10.11
N VAL A 201 -3.05 3.87 9.37
CA VAL A 201 -2.90 3.35 8.01
C VAL A 201 -4.03 3.87 7.13
N CYS A 202 -3.78 4.01 5.84
CA CYS A 202 -4.85 4.09 4.84
C CYS A 202 -4.93 2.75 4.11
N GLU A 203 -6.02 2.02 4.29
CA GLU A 203 -6.20 0.70 3.71
C GLU A 203 -7.00 0.78 2.40
N PRO A 204 -6.38 0.50 1.25
CA PRO A 204 -7.07 0.54 -0.03
C PRO A 204 -7.83 -0.76 -0.32
N GLY A 205 -9.03 -0.62 -0.85
CA GLY A 205 -9.79 -1.71 -1.45
C GLY A 205 -10.55 -2.60 -0.46
N CYS A 206 -11.05 -2.05 0.65
CA CYS A 206 -11.85 -2.79 1.62
C CYS A 206 -13.25 -3.13 1.07
N GLY A 207 -13.69 -4.39 1.26
CA GLY A 207 -15.06 -4.84 1.08
C GLY A 207 -15.82 -4.98 2.40
N ASP A 208 -17.02 -5.58 2.34
CA ASP A 208 -17.86 -5.77 3.54
C ASP A 208 -17.19 -6.67 4.59
N GLU A 209 -16.54 -7.75 4.16
CA GLU A 209 -15.94 -8.76 5.06
C GLU A 209 -14.69 -8.20 5.77
N GLU A 210 -13.85 -7.45 5.05
CA GLU A 210 -12.70 -6.75 5.65
C GLU A 210 -13.17 -5.73 6.68
N LEU A 211 -14.16 -4.90 6.33
CA LEU A 211 -14.74 -3.92 7.23
C LEU A 211 -15.43 -4.59 8.44
N ALA A 212 -16.10 -5.71 8.25
CA ALA A 212 -16.73 -6.46 9.33
C ALA A 212 -15.67 -7.02 10.30
N ALA A 213 -14.59 -7.59 9.79
CA ALA A 213 -13.50 -8.10 10.62
C ALA A 213 -12.81 -6.99 11.42
N GLN A 214 -12.61 -5.83 10.81
CA GLN A 214 -12.07 -4.64 11.49
C GLN A 214 -13.02 -4.14 12.58
N LYS A 215 -14.32 -4.02 12.27
CA LYS A 215 -15.35 -3.61 13.26
C LYS A 215 -15.40 -4.56 14.46
N ALA A 216 -15.31 -5.87 14.24
CA ALA A 216 -15.27 -6.83 15.35
C ALA A 216 -14.11 -6.59 16.32
N LEU A 217 -12.91 -6.24 15.82
CA LEU A 217 -11.76 -5.88 16.66
C LEU A 217 -11.91 -4.50 17.31
N LEU A 218 -12.52 -3.55 16.59
CA LEU A 218 -12.82 -2.22 17.14
C LEU A 218 -13.80 -2.30 18.31
N GLU A 219 -14.84 -3.13 18.18
CA GLU A 219 -15.83 -3.39 19.22
C GLU A 219 -15.24 -4.14 20.42
N SER A 220 -14.32 -5.09 20.20
CA SER A 220 -13.61 -5.78 21.29
C SER A 220 -12.54 -4.92 21.97
N GLY A 221 -12.13 -3.82 21.33
CA GLY A 221 -11.06 -2.94 21.79
C GLY A 221 -9.65 -3.37 21.34
N ASP A 222 -9.51 -4.50 20.65
CA ASP A 222 -8.25 -5.11 20.19
C ASP A 222 -7.71 -4.53 18.86
N PHE A 223 -8.13 -3.33 18.50
CA PHE A 223 -7.69 -2.63 17.29
C PHE A 223 -6.94 -1.35 17.67
N SER A 224 -5.61 -1.42 17.78
CA SER A 224 -4.76 -0.30 18.18
C SER A 224 -4.15 0.46 16.98
N LEU A 225 -4.95 0.66 15.94
CA LEU A 225 -4.61 1.50 14.79
C LEU A 225 -5.75 2.48 14.52
N ARG A 226 -5.43 3.54 13.77
CA ARG A 226 -6.40 4.39 13.09
C ARG A 226 -6.43 3.99 11.62
N ASN A 227 -7.55 3.46 11.15
CA ASN A 227 -7.69 3.02 9.76
C ASN A 227 -8.53 4.00 8.94
N TYR A 228 -7.93 4.55 7.90
CA TYR A 228 -8.63 5.24 6.82
C TYR A 228 -8.92 4.25 5.70
N ALA A 229 -10.09 3.61 5.76
CA ALA A 229 -10.48 2.57 4.81
C ALA A 229 -11.02 3.19 3.52
N MET A 230 -10.45 2.76 2.39
CA MET A 230 -10.93 3.08 1.05
C MET A 230 -11.71 1.89 0.50
N LEU A 231 -12.97 2.10 0.15
CA LEU A 231 -13.84 1.07 -0.41
C LEU A 231 -13.33 0.56 -1.74
N HIS A 232 -13.46 -0.73 -1.99
CA HIS A 232 -13.23 -1.31 -3.32
C HIS A 232 -14.22 -0.74 -4.36
N ASP A 233 -13.85 -0.71 -5.64
CA ASP A 233 -14.72 -0.28 -6.75
C ASP A 233 -15.83 -1.30 -7.10
N GLU A 234 -16.62 -1.66 -6.09
CA GLU A 234 -17.82 -2.49 -6.24
C GLU A 234 -19.06 -1.58 -6.21
N PRO A 235 -19.87 -1.53 -7.29
CA PRO A 235 -21.00 -0.61 -7.39
C PRO A 235 -21.99 -0.69 -6.22
N SER A 236 -22.32 -1.88 -5.74
CA SER A 236 -23.30 -2.07 -4.67
C SER A 236 -22.76 -1.61 -3.32
N LEU A 237 -21.48 -1.84 -3.03
CA LEU A 237 -20.76 -1.41 -1.84
C LEU A 237 -20.71 0.12 -1.81
N ILE A 238 -20.24 0.73 -2.90
CA ILE A 238 -20.17 2.19 -3.03
C ILE A 238 -21.56 2.80 -2.85
N GLU A 239 -22.59 2.25 -3.51
CA GLU A 239 -23.95 2.76 -3.40
C GLU A 239 -24.51 2.65 -1.98
N ARG A 240 -24.31 1.52 -1.29
CA ARG A 240 -24.73 1.35 0.10
C ARG A 240 -24.05 2.37 1.02
N HIS A 241 -22.75 2.56 0.88
CA HIS A 241 -21.99 3.52 1.70
C HIS A 241 -22.33 4.98 1.36
N ALA A 242 -22.53 5.30 0.09
CA ALA A 242 -22.98 6.62 -0.33
C ALA A 242 -24.36 6.97 0.27
N ARG A 243 -25.28 6.00 0.37
CA ARG A 243 -26.59 6.19 1.03
C ARG A 243 -26.49 6.28 2.55
N ALA A 244 -25.58 5.52 3.17
CA ALA A 244 -25.37 5.52 4.62
C ALA A 244 -24.63 6.77 5.12
N GLY A 245 -23.82 7.39 4.25
CA GLY A 245 -22.94 8.51 4.57
C GLY A 245 -21.52 8.08 4.93
N ILE A 246 -20.59 9.04 4.85
CA ILE A 246 -19.20 8.85 5.25
C ILE A 246 -19.10 8.53 6.75
N VAL A 247 -18.13 7.69 7.12
CA VAL A 247 -17.77 7.45 8.53
C VAL A 247 -16.52 8.25 8.83
N GLU A 248 -16.58 9.11 9.85
CA GLU A 248 -15.47 9.96 10.26
C GLU A 248 -15.14 9.75 11.74
N GLY A 249 -13.96 9.21 12.03
CA GLY A 249 -13.44 9.08 13.38
C GLY A 249 -14.30 8.22 14.33
N ALA A 250 -14.96 7.18 13.82
CA ALA A 250 -15.74 6.25 14.64
C ALA A 250 -14.84 5.46 15.60
N TYR A 251 -15.44 4.85 16.63
CA TYR A 251 -14.75 4.04 17.65
C TYR A 251 -13.65 4.81 18.41
N GLY A 252 -13.87 6.09 18.69
CA GLY A 252 -12.88 6.95 19.35
C GLY A 252 -11.73 7.35 18.42
N GLY A 253 -12.05 7.70 17.18
CA GLY A 253 -11.07 8.09 16.17
C GLY A 253 -10.23 6.94 15.65
N ARG A 254 -10.79 5.73 15.50
CA ARG A 254 -10.05 4.56 15.00
C ARG A 254 -10.47 4.13 13.60
N LEU A 255 -11.65 4.53 13.13
CA LEU A 255 -12.14 4.14 11.81
C LEU A 255 -12.71 5.32 11.03
N TRP A 256 -12.25 5.44 9.79
CA TRP A 256 -12.83 6.29 8.75
C TRP A 256 -13.18 5.40 7.56
N VAL A 257 -14.33 5.68 6.95
CA VAL A 257 -14.77 5.06 5.69
C VAL A 257 -15.26 6.20 4.82
N ARG A 258 -14.32 6.76 4.04
CA ARG A 258 -14.52 8.01 3.29
C ARG A 258 -13.81 8.03 1.94
N ALA A 259 -13.17 6.96 1.51
CA ALA A 259 -12.51 6.91 0.20
C ALA A 259 -12.99 5.75 -0.65
N ILE A 260 -12.76 5.84 -1.95
CA ILE A 260 -12.97 4.78 -2.93
C ILE A 260 -11.64 4.55 -3.67
N LYS A 261 -11.19 3.30 -3.73
CA LYS A 261 -9.97 2.86 -4.44
C LYS A 261 -10.33 2.32 -5.83
N LEU A 262 -9.68 2.87 -6.85
CA LEU A 262 -9.73 2.42 -8.25
C LEU A 262 -8.35 1.97 -8.73
N TYR A 263 -8.30 1.17 -9.80
CA TYR A 263 -7.06 0.72 -10.46
C TYR A 263 -7.10 1.09 -11.95
N SER A 264 -6.24 2.00 -12.40
CA SER A 264 -6.26 2.46 -13.79
C SER A 264 -5.40 1.59 -14.72
N ASP A 265 -4.27 1.07 -14.22
CA ASP A 265 -3.34 0.16 -14.90
C ASP A 265 -2.79 -0.92 -13.96
N GLY A 266 -1.84 -1.74 -14.44
CA GLY A 266 -1.11 -2.72 -13.64
C GLY A 266 0.28 -2.23 -13.18
N ALA A 267 1.19 -3.14 -12.86
CA ALA A 267 2.55 -2.81 -12.40
C ALA A 267 3.64 -2.87 -13.48
N LEU A 268 4.78 -2.20 -13.22
CA LEU A 268 5.95 -2.24 -14.12
C LEU A 268 6.61 -3.63 -14.16
N GLY A 269 6.65 -4.33 -13.01
CA GLY A 269 7.30 -5.64 -12.89
C GLY A 269 6.70 -6.67 -13.84
N SER A 270 5.37 -6.81 -13.80
CA SER A 270 4.55 -7.67 -14.67
C SER A 270 4.28 -7.10 -16.07
N ARG A 271 4.79 -5.90 -16.39
CA ARG A 271 4.54 -5.15 -17.64
C ARG A 271 3.06 -4.78 -17.88
N GLY A 272 2.29 -4.63 -16.80
CA GLY A 272 0.89 -4.20 -16.80
C GLY A 272 0.71 -2.68 -16.75
N ALA A 273 1.69 -1.93 -16.24
CA ALA A 273 1.61 -0.47 -16.15
C ALA A 273 1.48 0.18 -17.54
N ALA A 274 0.53 1.11 -17.70
CA ALA A 274 0.17 1.67 -18.98
C ALA A 274 1.10 2.82 -19.38
N LEU A 275 1.89 2.61 -20.43
CA LEU A 275 2.92 3.55 -20.87
C LEU A 275 2.51 4.30 -22.15
N LEU A 276 2.95 5.55 -22.30
CA LEU A 276 2.75 6.36 -23.52
C LEU A 276 3.53 5.79 -24.71
N ALA A 277 4.70 5.21 -24.45
CA ALA A 277 5.51 4.48 -25.40
C ALA A 277 5.68 3.01 -24.95
N PRO A 278 5.87 2.05 -25.86
CA PRO A 278 6.04 0.65 -25.48
C PRO A 278 7.16 0.41 -24.45
N TYR A 279 7.08 -0.70 -23.72
CA TYR A 279 8.16 -1.18 -22.85
C TYR A 279 9.45 -1.36 -23.65
N SER A 280 10.59 -0.99 -23.06
CA SER A 280 11.90 -1.08 -23.71
C SER A 280 12.36 -2.53 -23.92
N ASP A 281 11.93 -3.45 -23.07
CA ASP A 281 12.20 -4.88 -23.15
C ASP A 281 11.03 -5.70 -23.71
N ASP A 282 9.91 -5.05 -24.05
CA ASP A 282 8.75 -5.65 -24.73
C ASP A 282 8.13 -4.62 -25.71
N PRO A 283 8.73 -4.42 -26.90
CA PRO A 283 8.39 -3.31 -27.80
C PRO A 283 6.98 -3.34 -28.39
N GLN A 284 6.23 -4.45 -28.21
CA GLN A 284 4.85 -4.60 -28.68
C GLN A 284 3.83 -4.36 -27.57
N ASN A 285 4.29 -4.10 -26.35
CA ASN A 285 3.45 -3.94 -25.17
C ASN A 285 3.57 -2.51 -24.63
N SER A 286 2.43 -1.87 -24.37
CA SER A 286 2.36 -0.55 -23.72
C SER A 286 1.51 -0.60 -22.44
N GLY A 287 1.39 -1.78 -21.84
CA GLY A 287 0.60 -2.05 -20.64
C GLY A 287 -0.91 -2.05 -20.87
N LEU A 288 -1.63 -2.27 -19.77
CA LEU A 288 -3.06 -2.54 -19.74
C LEU A 288 -3.82 -1.35 -19.12
N ILE A 289 -5.00 -1.05 -19.66
CA ILE A 289 -5.97 -0.18 -19.00
C ILE A 289 -6.96 -1.09 -18.29
N LEU A 290 -6.93 -1.10 -16.96
CA LEU A 290 -7.80 -1.95 -16.14
C LEU A 290 -9.18 -1.30 -15.97
N THR A 291 -9.19 -0.01 -15.63
CA THR A 291 -10.42 0.78 -15.47
C THR A 291 -10.47 1.90 -16.51
N PRO A 292 -11.46 1.92 -17.42
CA PRO A 292 -11.62 2.99 -18.39
C PRO A 292 -11.84 4.35 -17.74
N ARG A 293 -11.37 5.41 -18.42
CA ARG A 293 -11.52 6.81 -17.98
C ARG A 293 -12.95 7.16 -17.57
N GLU A 294 -13.94 6.71 -18.31
CA GLU A 294 -15.35 7.05 -18.05
C GLU A 294 -15.84 6.47 -16.72
N ARG A 295 -15.31 5.33 -16.28
CA ARG A 295 -15.62 4.76 -14.96
C ARG A 295 -14.98 5.62 -13.86
N ILE A 296 -13.72 6.04 -14.05
CA ILE A 296 -13.02 6.94 -13.11
C ILE A 296 -13.80 8.26 -12.97
N GLU A 297 -14.22 8.87 -14.08
CA GLU A 297 -15.02 10.11 -14.05
C GLU A 297 -16.33 9.93 -13.30
N ARG A 298 -17.10 8.87 -13.58
CA ARG A 298 -18.38 8.59 -12.91
C ARG A 298 -18.23 8.36 -11.40
N VAL A 299 -17.23 7.57 -11.01
CA VAL A 299 -16.97 7.30 -9.59
C VAL A 299 -16.53 8.57 -8.88
N THR A 300 -15.65 9.36 -9.50
CA THR A 300 -15.18 10.63 -8.94
C THR A 300 -16.33 11.61 -8.78
N GLU A 301 -17.17 11.80 -9.80
CA GLU A 301 -18.33 12.69 -9.73
C GLU A 301 -19.30 12.30 -8.61
N ASN A 302 -19.58 11.01 -8.45
CA ASN A 302 -20.42 10.53 -7.36
C ASN A 302 -19.75 10.70 -5.99
N ALA A 303 -18.44 10.47 -5.89
CA ALA A 303 -17.67 10.64 -4.67
C ALA A 303 -17.71 12.09 -4.19
N LEU A 304 -17.48 13.06 -5.10
CA LEU A 304 -17.58 14.49 -4.80
C LEU A 304 -18.96 14.88 -4.25
N ARG A 305 -20.05 14.35 -4.84
CA ARG A 305 -21.42 14.63 -4.39
C ARG A 305 -21.73 14.04 -3.01
N THR A 306 -21.04 12.98 -2.62
CA THR A 306 -21.33 12.20 -1.40
C THR A 306 -20.28 12.42 -0.30
N GLY A 307 -19.31 13.31 -0.53
CA GLY A 307 -18.24 13.63 0.41
C GLY A 307 -17.12 12.59 0.47
N PHE A 308 -17.14 11.59 -0.41
CA PHE A 308 -16.07 10.60 -0.53
C PHE A 308 -14.87 11.16 -1.33
N GLN A 309 -13.67 10.73 -0.96
CA GLN A 309 -12.43 10.93 -1.69
C GLN A 309 -12.27 9.84 -2.76
N THR A 310 -11.68 10.18 -3.90
CA THR A 310 -11.30 9.18 -4.92
C THR A 310 -9.79 9.00 -4.94
N CYS A 311 -9.35 7.75 -4.82
CA CYS A 311 -7.95 7.33 -4.80
C CYS A 311 -7.71 6.34 -5.94
N VAL A 312 -6.84 6.67 -6.89
CA VAL A 312 -6.65 5.87 -8.10
C VAL A 312 -5.22 5.38 -8.21
N HIS A 313 -5.01 4.06 -8.28
CA HIS A 313 -3.73 3.47 -8.66
C HIS A 313 -3.41 3.85 -10.11
N ALA A 314 -2.25 4.50 -10.32
CA ALA A 314 -1.70 4.81 -11.63
C ALA A 314 -0.16 4.75 -11.58
N ILE A 315 0.42 3.73 -12.21
CA ILE A 315 1.87 3.54 -12.24
C ILE A 315 2.50 4.16 -13.48
N GLY A 316 1.98 3.82 -14.66
CA GLY A 316 2.53 4.28 -15.94
C GLY A 316 2.15 5.72 -16.29
N ASP A 317 2.92 6.35 -17.18
CA ASP A 317 2.68 7.75 -17.60
C ASP A 317 1.37 7.93 -18.37
N ARG A 318 0.95 6.93 -19.16
CA ARG A 318 -0.37 6.95 -19.84
C ARG A 318 -1.50 6.83 -18.82
N ALA A 319 -1.33 6.02 -17.78
CA ALA A 319 -2.30 5.90 -16.69
C ALA A 319 -2.44 7.20 -15.90
N ASN A 320 -1.31 7.78 -15.46
CA ASN A 320 -1.28 9.05 -14.73
C ASN A 320 -1.98 10.16 -15.53
N ARG A 321 -1.65 10.31 -16.82
CA ARG A 321 -2.33 11.26 -17.71
C ARG A 321 -3.83 11.03 -17.78
N MET A 322 -4.27 9.80 -17.99
CA MET A 322 -5.69 9.45 -18.08
C MET A 322 -6.44 9.81 -16.79
N VAL A 323 -5.84 9.55 -15.62
CA VAL A 323 -6.44 9.88 -14.32
C VAL A 323 -6.50 11.39 -14.10
N LEU A 324 -5.42 12.12 -14.41
CA LEU A 324 -5.41 13.59 -14.34
C LEU A 324 -6.47 14.20 -15.26
N ASP A 325 -6.62 13.69 -16.48
CA ASP A 325 -7.66 14.15 -17.41
C ASP A 325 -9.07 13.88 -16.87
N ALA A 326 -9.29 12.73 -16.22
CA ALA A 326 -10.58 12.40 -15.60
C ALA A 326 -10.90 13.35 -14.44
N PHE A 327 -9.91 13.59 -13.56
CA PHE A 327 -10.04 14.52 -12.43
C PHE A 327 -10.29 15.95 -12.89
N GLU A 328 -9.50 16.47 -13.83
CA GLU A 328 -9.69 17.79 -14.42
C GLU A 328 -11.10 17.96 -15.00
N SER A 329 -11.55 16.96 -15.77
CA SER A 329 -12.89 16.98 -16.39
C SER A 329 -14.01 17.04 -15.35
N VAL A 330 -13.90 16.24 -14.28
CA VAL A 330 -14.90 16.20 -13.21
C VAL A 330 -14.88 17.48 -12.37
N LEU A 331 -13.69 17.98 -12.01
CA LEU A 331 -13.56 19.21 -11.22
C LEU A 331 -14.14 20.43 -11.95
N HIS A 332 -13.93 20.52 -13.27
CA HIS A 332 -14.55 21.56 -14.09
C HIS A 332 -16.09 21.49 -14.12
N ARG A 333 -16.67 20.28 -14.11
CA ARG A 333 -18.13 20.09 -14.11
C ARG A 333 -18.76 20.30 -12.74
N ALA A 334 -18.12 19.82 -11.68
CA ALA A 334 -18.71 19.72 -10.34
C ALA A 334 -18.73 21.04 -9.55
N GLY A 335 -17.82 21.99 -9.86
CA GLY A 335 -17.74 23.27 -9.14
C GLY A 335 -17.54 23.08 -7.64
N ALA A 336 -16.64 22.18 -7.24
CA ALA A 336 -16.47 21.75 -5.86
C ALA A 336 -16.21 22.94 -4.91
N SER A 337 -17.00 23.03 -3.83
CA SER A 337 -16.88 24.09 -2.81
C SER A 337 -15.85 23.77 -1.72
N GLN A 338 -15.36 22.54 -1.67
CA GLN A 338 -14.36 22.04 -0.74
C GLN A 338 -13.28 21.28 -1.50
N ASP A 339 -12.05 21.30 -0.98
CA ASP A 339 -10.94 20.53 -1.50
C ASP A 339 -11.24 19.02 -1.41
N PRO A 340 -11.37 18.31 -2.55
CA PRO A 340 -11.70 16.90 -2.56
C PRO A 340 -10.52 15.99 -2.24
N ARG A 341 -9.30 16.54 -2.15
CA ARG A 341 -8.05 15.82 -1.88
C ARG A 341 -7.92 14.56 -2.74
N LEU A 342 -8.20 14.67 -4.05
CA LEU A 342 -8.10 13.54 -4.97
C LEU A 342 -6.68 12.96 -4.90
N ARG A 343 -6.55 11.64 -4.95
CA ARG A 343 -5.27 10.96 -4.81
C ARG A 343 -4.95 10.14 -6.04
N ILE A 344 -3.69 10.23 -6.46
CA ILE A 344 -3.08 9.22 -7.32
C ILE A 344 -2.14 8.39 -6.45
N GLU A 345 -2.40 7.10 -6.41
CA GLU A 345 -1.56 6.12 -5.73
C GLU A 345 -0.42 5.69 -6.67
N HIS A 346 0.76 5.52 -6.09
CA HIS A 346 2.04 5.20 -6.73
C HIS A 346 2.67 6.39 -7.46
N ALA A 347 2.03 6.88 -8.54
CA ALA A 347 2.56 7.97 -9.36
C ALA A 347 4.03 7.74 -9.77
N GLN A 348 4.37 6.48 -10.12
CA GLN A 348 5.76 6.04 -10.32
C GLN A 348 6.38 6.62 -11.60
N VAL A 349 5.65 6.63 -12.71
CA VAL A 349 6.13 7.16 -13.99
C VAL A 349 5.18 8.24 -14.44
N ILE A 350 5.67 9.48 -14.52
CA ILE A 350 4.88 10.65 -14.88
C ILE A 350 5.56 11.33 -16.06
N ALA A 351 4.79 11.68 -17.09
CA ALA A 351 5.31 12.51 -18.17
C ALA A 351 5.63 13.91 -17.62
N SER A 352 6.71 14.53 -18.08
CA SER A 352 7.20 15.80 -17.53
C SER A 352 6.16 16.93 -17.57
N GLU A 353 5.34 16.95 -18.62
CA GLU A 353 4.24 17.89 -18.80
C GLU A 353 3.06 17.67 -17.84
N ASP A 354 2.95 16.48 -17.24
CA ASP A 354 1.88 16.13 -16.31
C ASP A 354 2.24 16.43 -14.84
N ILE A 355 3.53 16.59 -14.50
CA ILE A 355 3.98 16.91 -13.13
C ILE A 355 3.31 18.17 -12.57
N PRO A 356 3.28 19.33 -13.28
CA PRO A 356 2.64 20.54 -12.75
C PRO A 356 1.13 20.41 -12.57
N ARG A 357 0.48 19.46 -13.26
CA ARG A 357 -0.97 19.27 -13.19
C ARG A 357 -1.42 18.74 -11.83
N PHE A 358 -0.57 17.99 -11.12
CA PHE A 358 -0.87 17.52 -9.77
C PHE A 358 -1.18 18.70 -8.84
N ALA A 359 -0.26 19.67 -8.76
CA ALA A 359 -0.45 20.87 -7.96
C ALA A 359 -1.61 21.75 -8.46
N ALA A 360 -1.73 21.95 -9.78
CA ALA A 360 -2.80 22.75 -10.37
C ALA A 360 -4.21 22.22 -10.05
N LEU A 361 -4.35 20.90 -9.95
CA LEU A 361 -5.62 20.23 -9.64
C LEU A 361 -5.81 19.93 -8.15
N GLY A 362 -4.82 20.23 -7.29
CA GLY A 362 -4.83 19.84 -5.87
C GLY A 362 -4.77 18.33 -5.64
N VAL A 363 -4.23 17.57 -6.60
CA VAL A 363 -4.09 16.12 -6.50
C VAL A 363 -2.90 15.79 -5.59
N ILE A 364 -3.12 14.88 -4.65
CA ILE A 364 -2.10 14.36 -3.75
C ILE A 364 -1.42 13.18 -4.43
N ALA A 365 -0.08 13.19 -4.45
CA ALA A 365 0.71 12.03 -4.84
C ALA A 365 0.95 11.13 -3.62
N SER A 366 0.29 9.97 -3.60
CA SER A 366 0.50 8.94 -2.58
C SER A 366 1.53 7.94 -3.08
N VAL A 367 2.79 8.12 -2.68
CA VAL A 367 3.94 7.40 -3.21
C VAL A 367 4.41 6.28 -2.28
N GLN A 368 5.24 5.38 -2.81
CA GLN A 368 5.97 4.37 -2.04
C GLN A 368 7.45 4.51 -2.36
N THR A 369 8.19 5.17 -1.47
CA THR A 369 9.60 5.47 -1.77
C THR A 369 10.47 4.23 -1.91
N THR A 370 10.12 3.15 -1.23
CA THR A 370 10.77 1.83 -1.33
C THR A 370 10.76 1.26 -2.74
N HIS A 371 9.70 1.51 -3.54
CA HIS A 371 9.60 0.99 -4.90
C HIS A 371 10.77 1.45 -5.80
N ALA A 372 11.29 2.66 -5.61
CA ALA A 372 12.44 3.12 -6.39
C ALA A 372 13.72 2.28 -6.14
N VAL A 373 13.82 1.68 -4.95
CA VAL A 373 14.97 0.85 -4.55
C VAL A 373 14.74 -0.61 -4.95
N SER A 374 13.57 -1.17 -4.65
CA SER A 374 13.25 -2.57 -4.98
C SER A 374 13.12 -2.80 -6.49
N ASP A 375 12.61 -1.81 -7.23
CA ASP A 375 12.53 -1.88 -8.70
C ASP A 375 13.89 -1.66 -9.37
N GLY A 376 14.85 -1.02 -8.68
CA GLY A 376 16.15 -0.58 -9.19
C GLY A 376 16.90 -1.60 -10.06
N PRO A 377 17.02 -2.89 -9.66
CA PRO A 377 17.72 -3.91 -10.43
C PRO A 377 17.17 -4.17 -11.84
N TRP A 378 15.89 -3.90 -12.10
CA TRP A 378 15.22 -4.31 -13.35
C TRP A 378 14.47 -3.17 -14.07
N VAL A 379 14.10 -2.09 -13.39
CA VAL A 379 13.24 -1.03 -13.95
C VAL A 379 13.86 -0.32 -15.16
N ARG A 380 15.19 -0.21 -15.21
CA ARG A 380 15.90 0.34 -16.38
C ARG A 380 15.64 -0.49 -17.65
N ALA A 381 15.47 -1.81 -17.53
CA ALA A 381 15.13 -2.65 -18.69
C ALA A 381 13.71 -2.38 -19.19
N ARG A 382 12.77 -2.10 -18.28
CA ARG A 382 11.37 -1.77 -18.60
C ARG A 382 11.24 -0.40 -19.29
N LEU A 383 11.90 0.61 -18.73
CA LEU A 383 11.70 2.01 -19.14
C LEU A 383 12.75 2.51 -20.15
N GLY A 384 13.93 1.90 -20.19
CA GLY A 384 15.05 2.43 -20.95
C GLY A 384 15.65 3.70 -20.31
N PRO A 385 16.77 4.21 -20.85
CA PRO A 385 17.57 5.26 -20.21
C PRO A 385 16.85 6.61 -20.06
N ASP A 386 15.97 6.98 -21.00
CA ASP A 386 15.37 8.32 -21.01
C ASP A 386 14.14 8.44 -20.09
N ARG A 387 13.40 7.35 -19.91
CA ARG A 387 12.21 7.33 -19.05
C ARG A 387 12.55 7.03 -17.60
N ILE A 388 13.57 6.21 -17.33
CA ILE A 388 14.00 5.96 -15.95
C ILE A 388 14.53 7.23 -15.27
N ALA A 389 15.15 8.14 -16.04
CA ALA A 389 15.63 9.43 -15.54
C ALA A 389 14.50 10.38 -15.08
N ARG A 390 13.23 10.01 -15.33
CA ARG A 390 12.04 10.81 -14.98
C ARG A 390 11.03 10.00 -14.16
N ALA A 391 11.42 8.81 -13.70
CA ALA A 391 10.60 7.98 -12.84
C ALA A 391 10.88 8.27 -11.36
N TYR A 392 9.87 8.01 -10.53
CA TYR A 392 9.83 8.33 -9.10
C TYR A 392 10.14 9.81 -8.84
N PRO A 393 9.39 10.77 -9.46
CA PRO A 393 9.77 12.19 -9.54
C PRO A 393 9.38 12.99 -8.28
N TRP A 394 9.78 12.56 -7.09
CA TRP A 394 9.33 13.14 -5.83
C TRP A 394 9.80 14.58 -5.61
N ARG A 395 11.04 14.90 -5.96
CA ARG A 395 11.58 16.28 -5.87
C ARG A 395 10.85 17.17 -6.85
N ALA A 396 10.66 16.72 -8.10
CA ALA A 396 9.95 17.48 -9.11
C ALA A 396 8.47 17.74 -8.72
N LEU A 397 7.79 16.75 -8.12
CA LEU A 397 6.43 16.92 -7.58
C LEU A 397 6.40 17.95 -6.45
N LEU A 398 7.34 17.88 -5.50
CA LEU A 398 7.45 18.85 -4.40
C LEU A 398 7.76 20.26 -4.90
N ASP A 399 8.67 20.41 -5.88
CA ASP A 399 9.02 21.69 -6.49
C ASP A 399 7.84 22.32 -7.23
N ALA A 400 6.96 21.50 -7.81
CA ALA A 400 5.71 21.95 -8.40
C ALA A 400 4.65 22.36 -7.36
N GLY A 401 4.87 22.10 -6.07
CA GLY A 401 3.91 22.38 -4.99
C GLY A 401 2.91 21.26 -4.72
N THR A 402 3.19 20.03 -5.20
CA THR A 402 2.33 18.87 -4.98
C THR A 402 2.46 18.36 -3.54
N ALA A 403 1.33 18.09 -2.89
CA ALA A 403 1.33 17.39 -1.60
C ALA A 403 1.69 15.91 -1.79
N ILE A 404 2.63 15.42 -0.97
CA ILE A 404 3.05 14.02 -0.98
C ILE A 404 2.64 13.34 0.32
N ALA A 405 2.05 12.15 0.18
CA ALA A 405 1.86 11.18 1.25
C ALA A 405 2.67 9.93 0.92
N ASN A 406 3.29 9.28 1.91
CA ASN A 406 4.15 8.12 1.69
C ASN A 406 3.61 6.90 2.43
N GLY A 407 3.54 5.77 1.73
CA GLY A 407 3.14 4.48 2.26
C GLY A 407 4.12 3.38 1.88
N THR A 408 3.93 2.19 2.46
CA THR A 408 4.77 1.02 2.12
C THR A 408 4.16 0.18 1.02
N ASP A 409 2.85 0.25 0.83
CA ASP A 409 2.08 -0.72 0.05
C ASP A 409 2.26 -2.16 0.57
N ALA A 410 2.47 -2.30 1.89
CA ALA A 410 2.61 -3.62 2.47
C ALA A 410 1.34 -4.46 2.22
N PRO A 411 1.51 -5.74 1.83
CA PRO A 411 2.75 -6.49 1.92
C PRO A 411 3.50 -6.68 0.59
N VAL A 412 3.35 -5.76 -0.38
CA VAL A 412 4.25 -5.67 -1.54
C VAL A 412 5.66 -5.41 -1.03
N GLU A 413 5.82 -4.33 -0.26
CA GLU A 413 7.04 -4.06 0.51
C GLU A 413 6.86 -4.44 1.98
N PRO A 414 7.96 -4.57 2.74
CA PRO A 414 7.89 -4.68 4.19
C PRO A 414 7.28 -3.42 4.82
N ALA A 415 6.40 -3.60 5.81
CA ALA A 415 5.70 -2.52 6.51
C ALA A 415 6.60 -1.60 7.38
N ASN A 416 7.93 -1.66 7.25
CA ASN A 416 8.86 -0.89 8.07
C ASN A 416 9.09 0.52 7.50
N PRO A 417 8.58 1.60 8.13
CA PRO A 417 8.68 2.95 7.58
C PRO A 417 10.11 3.50 7.54
N ALA A 418 11.05 2.93 8.33
CA ALA A 418 12.45 3.32 8.26
C ALA A 418 13.04 3.06 6.87
N ARG A 419 12.59 1.99 6.19
CA ARG A 419 12.98 1.69 4.82
C ARG A 419 12.45 2.72 3.84
N SER A 420 11.18 3.12 3.97
CA SER A 420 10.59 4.20 3.17
C SER A 420 11.29 5.53 3.42
N PHE A 421 11.63 5.84 4.67
CA PHE A 421 12.36 7.06 5.02
C PHE A 421 13.74 7.09 4.34
N LEU A 422 14.51 6.00 4.46
CA LEU A 422 15.80 5.84 3.82
C LEU A 422 15.74 5.94 2.30
N ALA A 423 14.80 5.21 1.69
CA ALA A 423 14.60 5.25 0.25
C ALA A 423 14.25 6.68 -0.23
N GLY A 424 13.47 7.42 0.57
CA GLY A 424 13.12 8.81 0.27
C GLY A 424 14.31 9.78 0.29
N ILE A 425 15.25 9.61 1.23
CA ILE A 425 16.36 10.55 1.43
C ILE A 425 17.66 10.17 0.70
N ALA A 426 17.82 8.89 0.37
CA ALA A 426 19.06 8.35 -0.18
C ALA A 426 18.88 7.63 -1.52
N ARG A 427 17.67 7.13 -1.83
CA ARG A 427 17.31 6.43 -3.08
C ARG A 427 18.14 5.19 -3.47
N ASN A 428 19.25 4.90 -2.77
CA ASN A 428 20.07 3.69 -2.80
C ASN A 428 20.14 2.97 -4.16
N GLY A 429 20.63 3.67 -5.20
CA GLY A 429 20.82 3.12 -6.55
C GLY A 429 19.91 3.73 -7.62
N ALA A 430 18.90 4.50 -7.23
CA ALA A 430 18.11 5.34 -8.15
C ALA A 430 18.67 6.78 -8.25
N ASP A 431 18.09 7.60 -9.13
CA ASP A 431 18.55 8.97 -9.41
C ASP A 431 18.54 9.84 -8.14
N PRO A 432 19.69 10.34 -7.64
CA PRO A 432 19.76 11.10 -6.40
C PRO A 432 19.16 12.52 -6.51
N SER A 433 18.91 13.03 -7.72
CA SER A 433 18.28 14.36 -7.89
C SER A 433 16.83 14.40 -7.41
N GLU A 434 16.19 13.23 -7.31
CA GLU A 434 14.81 13.07 -6.84
C GLU A 434 14.70 12.75 -5.35
N CYS A 435 15.80 12.88 -4.58
CA CYS A 435 15.77 12.70 -3.13
C CYS A 435 14.95 13.80 -2.45
N MET A 436 14.17 13.39 -1.44
CA MET A 436 13.55 14.30 -0.48
C MET A 436 14.57 14.69 0.59
N THR A 437 14.40 15.89 1.15
CA THR A 437 15.06 16.21 2.43
C THR A 437 14.51 15.31 3.54
N ARG A 438 15.26 15.13 4.63
CA ARG A 438 14.78 14.40 5.82
C ARG A 438 13.45 14.94 6.34
N ARG A 439 13.27 16.26 6.32
CA ARG A 439 12.03 16.90 6.78
C ARG A 439 10.85 16.55 5.89
N GLU A 440 11.04 16.57 4.57
CA GLU A 440 10.00 16.23 3.60
C GLU A 440 9.64 14.74 3.69
N ALA A 441 10.64 13.85 3.72
CA ALA A 441 10.42 12.42 3.89
C ALA A 441 9.67 12.12 5.20
N PHE A 442 10.07 12.73 6.31
CA PHE A 442 9.38 12.56 7.59
C PHE A 442 7.95 13.12 7.56
N ALA A 443 7.76 14.31 6.97
CA ALA A 443 6.43 14.91 6.83
C ALA A 443 5.50 14.03 6.00
N SER A 444 6.00 13.42 4.91
CA SER A 444 5.19 12.58 4.01
C SER A 444 4.56 11.35 4.70
N MET A 445 5.19 10.80 5.74
CA MET A 445 4.71 9.68 6.55
C MET A 445 4.15 10.09 7.92
N THR A 446 3.90 11.39 8.11
CA THR A 446 3.26 11.95 9.31
C THR A 446 2.18 12.94 8.89
N LEU A 447 2.44 14.25 8.91
CA LEU A 447 1.44 15.28 8.56
C LEU A 447 0.92 15.17 7.12
N GLY A 448 1.75 14.79 6.16
CA GLY A 448 1.37 14.60 4.75
C GLY A 448 0.38 13.44 4.60
N ALA A 449 0.67 12.29 5.20
CA ALA A 449 -0.25 11.15 5.25
C ALA A 449 -1.54 11.47 6.03
N ALA A 450 -1.45 12.18 7.16
CA ALA A 450 -2.62 12.64 7.89
C ALA A 450 -3.49 13.58 7.03
N HIS A 451 -2.88 14.51 6.31
CA HIS A 451 -3.58 15.42 5.40
C HIS A 451 -4.26 14.67 4.25
N ALA A 452 -3.60 13.68 3.66
CA ALA A 452 -4.19 12.83 2.63
C ALA A 452 -5.41 12.04 3.11
N ALA A 453 -5.57 11.84 4.42
CA ALA A 453 -6.67 11.12 5.07
C ALA A 453 -7.68 12.02 5.82
N PHE A 454 -7.60 13.35 5.67
CA PHE A 454 -8.43 14.31 6.43
C PHE A 454 -8.27 14.23 7.96
N ALA A 455 -7.12 13.78 8.43
CA ALA A 455 -6.83 13.52 9.85
C ALA A 455 -5.75 14.45 10.43
N GLU A 456 -5.32 15.48 9.70
CA GLU A 456 -4.22 16.37 10.11
C GLU A 456 -4.51 17.19 11.39
N ASN A 457 -5.77 17.32 11.78
CA ASN A 457 -6.16 17.97 13.04
C ASN A 457 -6.14 17.01 14.23
N ASP A 458 -6.08 15.71 13.99
CA ASP A 458 -6.18 14.66 15.02
C ASP A 458 -4.86 13.91 15.24
N ILE A 459 -4.06 13.71 14.19
CA ILE A 459 -2.81 12.92 14.23
C ILE A 459 -1.68 13.56 13.42
N GLY A 460 -0.55 12.86 13.31
CA GLY A 460 0.61 13.25 12.49
C GLY A 460 1.57 14.23 13.16
N SER A 461 1.30 14.71 14.37
CA SER A 461 2.25 15.52 15.14
C SER A 461 2.01 15.43 16.65
N ILE A 462 3.06 15.64 17.44
CA ILE A 462 2.96 15.82 18.89
C ILE A 462 2.56 17.28 19.15
N ALA A 463 1.26 17.53 19.27
CA ALA A 463 0.71 18.86 19.51
C ALA A 463 -0.55 18.77 20.39
N PRO A 464 -0.81 19.76 21.26
CA PRO A 464 -2.01 19.75 22.11
C PRO A 464 -3.29 19.58 21.31
N GLY A 465 -4.23 18.79 21.85
CA GLY A 465 -5.50 18.46 21.21
C GLY A 465 -5.44 17.23 20.31
N LYS A 466 -4.28 16.85 19.77
CA LYS A 466 -4.13 15.63 18.96
C LYS A 466 -4.10 14.36 19.80
N TYR A 467 -4.43 13.23 19.19
CA TYR A 467 -4.28 11.93 19.83
C TYR A 467 -2.82 11.66 20.19
N ALA A 468 -2.62 11.06 21.36
CA ALA A 468 -1.31 10.73 21.91
C ALA A 468 -0.73 9.46 21.28
N ASP A 469 -0.55 9.48 19.97
CA ASP A 469 0.10 8.43 19.21
C ASP A 469 1.57 8.82 18.98
N PHE A 470 2.50 8.00 19.47
CA PHE A 470 3.93 8.28 19.38
C PHE A 470 4.76 7.01 19.45
N VAL A 471 6.00 7.10 18.96
CA VAL A 471 6.95 5.99 18.93
C VAL A 471 8.26 6.41 19.58
N LEU A 472 8.87 5.50 20.33
CA LEU A 472 10.21 5.64 20.89
C LEU A 472 11.19 4.82 20.03
N LEU A 473 12.21 5.48 19.51
CA LEU A 473 13.27 4.89 18.71
C LEU A 473 14.62 5.01 19.41
N ASP A 474 15.50 4.06 19.15
CA ASP A 474 16.91 4.10 19.56
C ASP A 474 17.79 5.01 18.67
N CYS A 475 17.22 5.59 17.61
CA CYS A 475 17.92 6.33 16.59
C CYS A 475 17.16 7.62 16.22
N ASP A 476 17.87 8.74 16.06
CA ASP A 476 17.31 9.99 15.56
C ASP A 476 17.42 10.08 14.04
N TRP A 477 16.31 9.85 13.34
CA TRP A 477 16.25 9.90 11.88
C TRP A 477 16.57 11.26 11.28
N MET A 478 16.59 12.34 12.07
CA MET A 478 16.93 13.67 11.55
C MET A 478 18.44 13.92 11.48
N SER A 479 19.25 13.17 12.23
CA SER A 479 20.69 13.39 12.36
C SER A 479 21.56 12.15 12.09
N ALA A 480 21.01 10.95 12.26
CA ALA A 480 21.71 9.68 12.08
C ALA A 480 22.11 9.40 10.62
N THR A 481 23.15 8.58 10.42
CA THR A 481 23.57 8.14 9.08
C THR A 481 22.55 7.17 8.48
N PRO A 482 22.54 6.97 7.14
CA PRO A 482 21.69 5.97 6.51
C PRO A 482 21.83 4.56 7.11
N GLU A 483 23.05 4.12 7.43
CA GLU A 483 23.33 2.80 7.99
C GLU A 483 22.80 2.64 9.43
N GLU A 484 22.79 3.73 10.20
CA GLU A 484 22.22 3.76 11.55
C GLU A 484 20.69 3.69 11.50
N ILE A 485 20.06 4.39 10.55
CA ILE A 485 18.60 4.33 10.35
C ILE A 485 18.19 2.93 9.87
N GLU A 486 18.99 2.27 9.02
CA GLU A 486 18.67 0.92 8.54
C GLU A 486 18.58 -0.10 9.69
N ARG A 487 19.35 0.14 10.75
CA ARG A 487 19.41 -0.70 11.96
C ARG A 487 18.52 -0.20 13.09
N THR A 488 17.77 0.89 12.87
CA THR A 488 16.91 1.49 13.90
C THR A 488 15.93 0.47 14.45
N LYS A 489 15.69 0.55 15.76
CA LYS A 489 14.70 -0.27 16.45
C LYS A 489 13.64 0.62 17.05
N VAL A 490 12.40 0.19 16.84
CA VAL A 490 11.28 0.63 17.65
C VAL A 490 11.43 0.00 19.04
N VAL A 491 11.59 0.85 20.05
CA VAL A 491 11.70 0.43 21.45
C VAL A 491 10.33 0.31 22.10
N ALA A 492 9.41 1.22 21.76
CA ALA A 492 8.03 1.17 22.18
C ALA A 492 7.12 1.95 21.24
N THR A 493 5.87 1.53 21.15
CA THR A 493 4.81 2.23 20.41
C THR A 493 3.65 2.52 21.33
N TYR A 494 3.16 3.76 21.28
CA TYR A 494 2.05 4.23 22.08
C TYR A 494 0.90 4.63 21.18
N PHE A 495 -0.29 4.13 21.52
CA PHE A 495 -1.54 4.42 20.85
C PHE A 495 -2.52 5.03 21.85
N GLY A 496 -2.96 6.26 21.60
CA GLY A 496 -3.79 7.01 22.55
C GLY A 496 -3.20 7.04 23.96
N GLY A 497 -1.89 7.24 24.08
CA GLY A 497 -1.17 7.30 25.34
C GLY A 497 -0.91 5.95 26.03
N LYS A 498 -1.36 4.83 25.45
CA LYS A 498 -1.15 3.49 26.01
C LYS A 498 -0.10 2.74 25.20
N ARG A 499 0.82 2.07 25.88
CA ARG A 499 1.82 1.23 25.22
C ARG A 499 1.17 0.01 24.58
N VAL A 500 1.48 -0.24 23.30
CA VAL A 500 0.97 -1.36 22.50
C VAL A 500 2.08 -2.25 21.92
N TYR A 501 3.33 -1.81 22.01
CA TYR A 501 4.55 -2.56 21.72
C TYR A 501 5.68 -2.07 22.64
#